data_AF-A0A936HVJ0-F1
#
_entry.id   AF-A0A936HVJ0-F1
#
_cell.length_a   1.000
_cell.length_b   1.000
_cell.length_c   1.000
_cell.angle_alpha   90.00
_cell.angle_beta   90.00
_cell.angle_gamma   90.00
#
_symmetry.space_group_name_H-M   'P 1'
#
loop_
_entity.id
_entity.type
_entity.pdbx_description
1 polymer ?
#
loop_
_entity_poly.entity_id
_entity_poly.type
_entity_poly.pdbx_seq_one_letter_code
_entity_poly.pdbx_strand_id
1 'polypeptide(L)'
;MRWFSALFAAFWIIVSGYLVATGVDDPALKEPIEIAKGLLFVGVTSVLLYLCSVASAWAVIPVLRLHLPRRDARSLRRAWCSSSRRWSAGSRCGSRSNSANSSGAPASPTLAHDHALVIQRSIEHALSATYALAALVRQGNGKVANFEGTAQEMLQFYPGAAALRLAPGGVVMQAVPLKGNEKAIGHDLLADPKRNKEAFLARETGRLTLAGPFTLLQGGLGAVGRLPVFLGESPRVFWGFTTVLIRFPEVLEDARLSQLPKMGFAYELWRIHPDSGERQTISIAGASASLIRCTGPSICPMAPDAERRAARRLGRSYGLAFKIALALSFSLLLAYLTKLLVDLRRYKEDLETRVEQRTRQLSTSELRFRNMSDAAGAYLWEINTDMVTYVSDGRRRSRAIRPKTCSVIRRWNSCRTRTFRPWAR
;
A
#
# COMPACT_ATOMS: atom_id res chain seq x y z
N MET A 1 5.20 5.80 16.40
CA MET A 1 5.02 4.53 15.65
C MET A 1 6.05 4.25 14.54
N ARG A 2 6.65 5.26 13.87
CA ARG A 2 7.62 5.03 12.76
C ARG A 2 8.97 4.39 13.16
N TRP A 3 9.37 4.50 14.43
CA TRP A 3 10.61 3.90 14.94
C TRP A 3 10.52 2.39 15.21
N PHE A 4 9.32 1.88 15.54
CA PHE A 4 9.12 0.47 15.86
C PHE A 4 9.24 -0.43 14.61
N SER A 5 8.75 0.04 13.46
CA SER A 5 8.87 -0.67 12.18
C SER A 5 10.31 -0.72 11.66
N ALA A 6 11.09 0.35 11.88
CA ALA A 6 12.48 0.42 11.45
C ALA A 6 13.40 -0.48 12.31
N LEU A 7 13.21 -0.47 13.63
CA LEU A 7 13.95 -1.36 14.54
C LEU A 7 13.60 -2.83 14.32
N PHE A 8 12.34 -3.13 14.04
CA PHE A 8 11.91 -4.49 13.73
C PHE A 8 12.45 -4.97 12.38
N ALA A 9 12.46 -4.12 11.36
CA ALA A 9 13.05 -4.45 10.05
C ALA A 9 14.56 -4.69 10.16
N ALA A 10 15.28 -3.85 10.92
CA ALA A 10 16.70 -4.04 11.16
C ALA A 10 17.00 -5.35 11.91
N PHE A 11 16.22 -5.65 12.95
CA PHE A 11 16.32 -6.91 13.69
C PHE A 11 16.04 -8.12 12.79
N TRP A 12 15.03 -8.04 11.92
CA TRP A 12 14.69 -9.11 10.99
C TRP A 12 15.79 -9.37 9.95
N ILE A 13 16.44 -8.32 9.43
CA ILE A 13 17.58 -8.44 8.50
C ILE A 13 18.76 -9.16 9.18
N ILE A 14 19.06 -8.82 10.43
CA ILE A 14 20.16 -9.42 11.20
C ILE A 14 19.87 -10.90 11.49
N VAL A 15 18.67 -11.22 11.98
CA VAL A 15 18.26 -12.59 12.29
C VAL A 15 18.20 -13.44 11.02
N SER A 16 17.70 -12.90 9.91
CA SER A 16 17.68 -13.59 8.63
C SER A 16 19.08 -13.87 8.10
N GLY A 17 20.01 -12.91 8.23
CA GLY A 17 21.41 -13.11 7.83
C GLY A 17 22.07 -14.24 8.61
N TYR A 18 21.78 -14.35 9.91
CA TYR A 18 22.31 -15.40 10.77
C TYR A 18 21.74 -16.79 10.43
N LEU A 19 20.47 -16.87 10.05
CA LEU A 19 19.79 -18.13 9.70
C LEU A 19 20.26 -18.71 8.35
N VAL A 20 20.69 -17.84 7.42
CA VAL A 20 21.29 -18.24 6.13
C VAL A 20 22.76 -18.61 6.29
N ALA A 21 23.49 -17.98 7.22
CA ALA A 21 24.92 -18.22 7.42
C ALA A 21 25.25 -19.52 8.18
N THR A 22 24.28 -20.13 8.86
CA THR A 22 24.50 -21.36 9.64
C THR A 22 24.43 -22.60 8.74
N GLY A 23 25.59 -23.05 8.24
CA GLY A 23 25.69 -24.31 7.47
C GLY A 23 25.44 -25.55 8.34
N VAL A 24 24.91 -26.62 7.73
CA VAL A 24 24.79 -27.94 8.35
C VAL A 24 25.87 -28.85 7.75
N ASP A 25 26.71 -29.43 8.60
CA ASP A 25 27.90 -30.20 8.18
C ASP A 25 27.59 -31.65 7.75
N ASP A 26 26.33 -32.09 7.88
CA ASP A 26 25.88 -33.44 7.56
C ASP A 26 25.38 -33.54 6.10
N PRO A 27 26.10 -34.22 5.17
CA PRO A 27 25.86 -34.16 3.72
C PRO A 27 24.52 -34.76 3.29
N ALA A 28 23.93 -35.67 4.08
CA ALA A 28 22.61 -36.27 3.80
C ALA A 28 21.43 -35.35 4.15
N LEU A 29 21.65 -34.32 4.98
CA LEU A 29 20.60 -33.41 5.48
C LEU A 29 20.74 -31.99 4.91
N LYS A 30 21.83 -31.71 4.19
CA LYS A 30 22.17 -30.38 3.67
C LYS A 30 21.12 -29.84 2.69
N GLU A 31 20.74 -30.61 1.67
CA GLU A 31 19.74 -30.19 0.68
C GLU A 31 18.34 -29.93 1.27
N PRO A 32 17.72 -30.84 2.03
CA PRO A 32 16.36 -30.60 2.55
C PRO A 32 16.31 -29.46 3.58
N ILE A 33 17.37 -29.24 4.36
CA ILE A 33 17.42 -28.16 5.34
C ILE A 33 17.58 -26.80 4.67
N GLU A 34 18.40 -26.69 3.62
CA GLU A 34 18.56 -25.44 2.87
C GLU A 34 17.26 -25.04 2.15
N ILE A 35 16.53 -26.01 1.58
CA ILE A 35 15.20 -25.75 0.98
C ILE A 35 14.18 -25.32 2.05
N ALA A 36 14.18 -25.97 3.21
CA ALA A 36 13.28 -25.62 4.31
C ALA A 36 13.55 -24.22 4.87
N LYS A 37 14.81 -23.80 4.98
CA LYS A 37 15.19 -22.43 5.37
C LYS A 37 14.68 -21.40 4.35
N GLY A 38 14.82 -21.68 3.05
CA GLY A 38 14.31 -20.81 1.98
C GLY A 38 12.80 -20.64 2.03
N LEU A 39 12.04 -21.72 2.20
CA LEU A 39 10.57 -21.65 2.32
C LEU A 39 10.13 -20.89 3.57
N LEU A 40 10.82 -21.09 4.70
CA LEU A 40 10.53 -20.40 5.96
C LEU A 40 10.79 -18.89 5.83
N PHE A 41 11.86 -18.49 5.16
CA PHE A 41 12.17 -17.08 4.88
C PHE A 41 11.08 -16.41 4.03
N VAL A 42 10.65 -17.05 2.94
CA VAL A 42 9.59 -16.53 2.05
C VAL A 42 8.25 -16.44 2.79
N GLY A 43 7.90 -17.44 3.60
CA GLY A 43 6.66 -17.45 4.37
C GLY A 43 6.60 -16.32 5.39
N VAL A 44 7.66 -16.14 6.19
CA VAL A 44 7.67 -15.13 7.25
C VAL A 44 7.72 -13.71 6.68
N THR A 45 8.50 -13.47 5.62
CA THR A 45 8.55 -12.16 4.95
C THR A 45 7.21 -11.79 4.31
N SER A 46 6.51 -12.73 3.68
CA SER A 46 5.19 -12.49 3.08
C SER A 46 4.13 -12.16 4.14
N VAL A 47 4.14 -12.86 5.29
CA VAL A 47 3.25 -12.59 6.43
C VAL A 47 3.54 -11.22 7.06
N LEU A 48 4.81 -10.85 7.19
CA LEU A 48 5.21 -9.53 7.73
C LEU A 48 4.79 -8.37 6.83
N LEU A 49 4.96 -8.51 5.52
CA LEU A 49 4.48 -7.52 4.54
C LEU A 49 2.95 -7.41 4.59
N TYR A 50 2.25 -8.52 4.71
CA TYR A 50 0.79 -8.52 4.88
C TYR A 50 0.38 -7.81 6.18
N LEU A 51 1.00 -8.14 7.32
CA LEU A 51 0.70 -7.48 8.60
C LEU A 51 1.03 -5.99 8.59
N CYS A 52 2.09 -5.56 7.91
CA CYS A 52 2.43 -4.15 7.77
C CYS A 52 1.41 -3.42 6.87
N SER A 53 0.95 -4.06 5.79
CA SER A 53 -0.10 -3.53 4.91
C SER A 53 -1.47 -3.44 5.59
N VAL A 54 -1.75 -4.36 6.53
CA VAL A 54 -2.97 -4.34 7.32
C VAL A 54 -2.85 -3.30 8.43
N ALA A 55 -1.75 -3.27 9.18
CA ALA A 55 -1.58 -2.33 10.30
C ALA A 55 -1.63 -0.85 9.89
N SER A 56 -1.15 -0.51 8.69
CA SER A 56 -1.32 0.84 8.13
C SER A 56 -2.78 1.21 7.82
N ALA A 57 -3.67 0.21 7.67
CA ALA A 57 -5.12 0.39 7.51
C ALA A 57 -5.89 0.51 8.84
N TRP A 58 -5.31 0.11 9.99
CA TRP A 58 -5.97 0.17 11.31
C TRP A 58 -5.61 1.41 12.14
N ALA A 59 -4.63 2.22 11.73
CA ALA A 59 -4.20 3.39 12.48
C ALA A 59 -5.16 4.62 12.39
N VAL A 60 -6.32 4.50 11.75
CA VAL A 60 -7.25 5.64 11.49
C VAL A 60 -8.67 5.43 12.06
N ILE A 61 -8.85 4.65 13.13
CA ILE A 61 -10.18 4.59 13.81
C ILE A 61 -10.02 4.56 15.33
N PRO A 62 -10.30 5.66 16.06
CA PRO A 62 -10.63 5.57 17.48
C PRO A 62 -12.06 5.03 17.63
N VAL A 63 -12.17 3.99 18.45
CA VAL A 63 -13.41 3.32 18.82
C VAL A 63 -14.23 4.24 19.74
N LEU A 64 -15.46 4.60 19.35
CA LEU A 64 -16.48 5.03 20.30
C LEU A 64 -17.72 4.13 20.19
N ARG A 65 -17.98 3.48 21.32
CA ARG A 65 -19.04 2.52 21.61
C ARG A 65 -20.08 3.27 22.45
N LEU A 66 -21.29 3.49 21.94
CA LEU A 66 -22.47 3.91 22.72
C LEU A 66 -23.73 3.47 21.94
N HIS A 67 -24.47 2.48 22.43
CA HIS A 67 -25.64 2.62 23.32
C HIS A 67 -26.80 3.39 22.65
N LEU A 68 -27.77 2.64 22.12
CA LEU A 68 -29.08 3.15 21.68
C LEU A 68 -30.15 2.61 22.64
N PRO A 69 -30.98 3.47 23.26
CA PRO A 69 -32.22 3.04 23.89
C PRO A 69 -33.36 2.96 22.87
N ARG A 70 -34.27 2.03 23.18
CA ARG A 70 -35.55 1.75 22.51
C ARG A 70 -36.40 3.01 22.30
N ARG A 71 -37.07 3.07 21.15
CA ARG A 71 -38.47 3.54 21.06
C ARG A 71 -39.22 2.80 19.97
N ASP A 72 -40.26 2.09 20.41
CA ASP A 72 -41.32 1.49 19.60
C ASP A 72 -42.11 2.56 18.84
N ALA A 73 -42.57 2.22 17.63
CA ALA A 73 -43.97 2.41 17.21
C ALA A 73 -44.24 1.82 15.82
N ARG A 74 -44.93 0.66 15.83
CA ARG A 74 -46.13 0.32 15.05
C ARG A 74 -46.20 0.60 13.54
N SER A 75 -46.23 -0.54 12.83
CA SER A 75 -47.27 -1.01 11.90
C SER A 75 -47.63 -0.22 10.63
N LEU A 76 -47.53 -0.92 9.49
CA LEU A 76 -48.56 -1.22 8.46
C LEU A 76 -47.79 -1.72 7.21
N ARG A 77 -47.76 -3.00 6.77
CA ARG A 77 -48.82 -3.90 6.22
C ARG A 77 -49.77 -3.10 5.31
N ARG A 78 -49.92 -3.33 4.00
CA ARG A 78 -49.87 -4.48 3.07
C ARG A 78 -49.68 -3.91 1.64
N ALA A 79 -48.84 -4.48 0.79
CA ALA A 79 -49.13 -5.54 -0.20
C ALA A 79 -50.26 -5.22 -1.21
N TRP A 80 -49.92 -5.30 -2.49
CA TRP A 80 -50.70 -5.70 -3.69
C TRP A 80 -50.13 -4.97 -4.92
N CYS A 81 -50.13 -5.49 -6.15
CA CYS A 81 -50.34 -6.82 -6.68
C CYS A 81 -49.74 -6.83 -8.09
N SER A 82 -49.43 -8.02 -8.56
CA SER A 82 -49.09 -8.36 -9.94
C SER A 82 -50.15 -7.90 -10.95
N SER A 83 -49.71 -7.47 -12.13
CA SER A 83 -50.37 -7.91 -13.37
C SER A 83 -49.36 -7.97 -14.50
N SER A 84 -49.37 -9.13 -15.14
CA SER A 84 -48.67 -9.46 -16.36
C SER A 84 -49.71 -9.68 -17.45
N ARG A 85 -49.24 -9.54 -18.69
CA ARG A 85 -49.86 -9.86 -20.00
C ARG A 85 -50.60 -8.70 -20.67
N ARG A 86 -50.63 -8.56 -22.00
CA ARG A 86 -49.86 -9.01 -23.19
C ARG A 86 -50.61 -8.44 -24.42
N TRP A 87 -49.92 -8.26 -25.55
CA TRP A 87 -50.38 -7.95 -26.94
C TRP A 87 -50.62 -6.45 -27.23
N SER A 88 -50.25 -5.85 -28.37
CA SER A 88 -49.74 -6.33 -29.67
C SER A 88 -49.12 -5.18 -30.49
N ALA A 89 -48.18 -5.55 -31.37
CA ALA A 89 -47.90 -5.03 -32.72
C ALA A 89 -47.66 -3.52 -32.97
N GLY A 90 -46.44 -3.21 -33.42
CA GLY A 90 -46.20 -2.52 -34.69
C GLY A 90 -45.95 -1.01 -34.67
N SER A 91 -44.69 -0.58 -34.77
CA SER A 91 -44.18 0.28 -35.86
C SER A 91 -42.79 0.87 -35.57
N ARG A 92 -41.85 0.59 -36.48
CA ARG A 92 -40.70 1.40 -36.97
C ARG A 92 -40.16 2.55 -36.09
N CYS A 93 -38.90 2.39 -35.68
CA CYS A 93 -37.83 3.41 -35.77
C CYS A 93 -36.52 2.61 -35.68
N GLY A 94 -35.56 2.68 -36.61
CA GLY A 94 -34.93 3.88 -37.11
C GLY A 94 -33.48 3.87 -36.60
N SER A 95 -32.54 3.56 -37.50
CA SER A 95 -31.08 3.68 -37.37
C SER A 95 -30.41 3.20 -36.07
N ARG A 96 -29.78 2.02 -36.18
CA ARG A 96 -28.61 1.60 -35.41
C ARG A 96 -27.50 2.64 -35.64
N SER A 97 -27.40 3.64 -34.76
CA SER A 97 -26.11 4.28 -34.49
C SER A 97 -25.44 3.46 -33.39
N ASN A 98 -24.26 2.94 -33.70
CA ASN A 98 -23.34 2.38 -32.71
C ASN A 98 -22.95 3.49 -31.73
N SER A 99 -23.78 3.76 -30.71
CA SER A 99 -23.28 4.36 -29.48
C SER A 99 -22.49 3.26 -28.79
N ALA A 100 -21.18 3.32 -28.99
CA ALA A 100 -20.22 2.54 -28.23
C ALA A 100 -20.66 2.50 -26.76
N ASN A 101 -20.82 1.28 -26.26
CA ASN A 101 -20.74 0.99 -24.83
C ASN A 101 -19.49 1.65 -24.26
N SER A 102 -19.64 2.82 -23.65
CA SER A 102 -18.74 3.30 -22.59
C SER A 102 -19.38 2.97 -21.24
N SER A 103 -19.67 1.68 -21.07
CA SER A 103 -19.92 1.07 -19.77
C SER A 103 -18.72 1.31 -18.86
N GLY A 104 -18.91 2.15 -17.84
CA GLY A 104 -18.22 2.08 -16.56
C GLY A 104 -16.70 2.23 -16.58
N ALA A 105 -16.20 3.42 -16.95
CA ALA A 105 -14.83 3.81 -16.58
C ALA A 105 -14.85 4.51 -15.20
N PRO A 106 -13.97 4.15 -14.25
CA PRO A 106 -13.89 4.80 -12.95
C PRO A 106 -13.24 6.20 -13.11
N ALA A 107 -14.03 7.19 -13.49
CA ALA A 107 -13.61 8.59 -13.39
C ALA A 107 -13.63 9.00 -11.91
N SER A 108 -12.55 8.70 -11.17
CA SER A 108 -12.57 8.77 -9.70
C SER A 108 -11.45 9.61 -9.07
N PRO A 109 -10.21 9.71 -9.61
CA PRO A 109 -9.19 10.61 -9.06
C PRO A 109 -8.75 11.74 -10.00
N THR A 110 -8.59 11.46 -11.30
CA THR A 110 -8.06 12.43 -12.29
C THR A 110 -9.00 13.60 -12.49
N LEU A 111 -10.30 13.34 -12.61
CA LEU A 111 -11.31 14.40 -12.74
C LEU A 111 -11.31 15.34 -11.50
N ALA A 112 -11.25 14.77 -10.30
CA ALA A 112 -11.18 15.56 -9.06
C ALA A 112 -9.91 16.40 -8.99
N HIS A 113 -8.79 15.83 -9.43
CA HIS A 113 -7.51 16.53 -9.51
C HIS A 113 -7.56 17.70 -10.51
N ASP A 114 -8.12 17.50 -11.69
CA ASP A 114 -8.21 18.53 -12.73
C ASP A 114 -9.04 19.73 -12.26
N HIS A 115 -10.21 19.49 -11.64
CA HIS A 115 -11.02 20.56 -11.07
C HIS A 115 -10.33 21.24 -9.88
N ALA A 116 -9.66 20.49 -9.01
CA ALA A 116 -8.90 21.05 -7.90
C ALA A 116 -7.76 21.96 -8.40
N LEU A 117 -7.08 21.58 -9.47
CA LEU A 117 -6.02 22.37 -10.11
C LEU A 117 -6.57 23.67 -10.70
N VAL A 118 -7.74 23.65 -11.33
CA VAL A 118 -8.40 24.88 -11.82
C VAL A 118 -8.76 25.81 -10.66
N ILE A 119 -9.31 25.29 -9.56
CA ILE A 119 -9.61 26.08 -8.36
C ILE A 119 -8.33 26.70 -7.78
N GLN A 120 -7.27 25.89 -7.65
CA GLN A 120 -5.99 26.36 -7.12
C GLN A 120 -5.43 27.50 -7.97
N ARG A 121 -5.39 27.32 -9.30
CA ARG A 121 -4.91 28.35 -10.23
C ARG A 121 -5.74 29.63 -10.16
N SER A 122 -7.06 29.52 -10.08
CA SER A 122 -7.95 30.70 -9.97
C SER A 122 -7.68 31.48 -8.69
N ILE A 123 -7.52 30.79 -7.56
CA ILE A 123 -7.16 31.42 -6.28
C ILE A 123 -5.76 32.05 -6.34
N GLU A 124 -4.75 31.32 -6.84
CA GLU A 124 -3.37 31.83 -6.98
C GLU A 124 -3.32 33.06 -7.89
N HIS A 125 -4.09 33.06 -8.98
CA HIS A 125 -4.18 34.18 -9.90
C HIS A 125 -4.79 35.41 -9.22
N ALA A 126 -5.92 35.27 -8.53
CA ALA A 126 -6.53 36.36 -7.76
C ALA A 126 -5.58 36.91 -6.67
N LEU A 127 -4.84 36.02 -5.99
CA LEU A 127 -3.85 36.39 -4.99
C LEU A 127 -2.68 37.18 -5.57
N SER A 128 -2.29 36.89 -6.81
CA SER A 128 -1.15 37.54 -7.45
C SER A 128 -1.32 39.07 -7.62
N ALA A 129 -2.57 39.54 -7.68
CA ALA A 129 -2.91 40.97 -7.72
C ALA A 129 -2.32 41.76 -6.54
N THR A 130 -2.15 41.11 -5.38
CA THR A 130 -1.55 41.75 -4.20
C THR A 130 -0.08 42.13 -4.43
N TYR A 131 0.67 41.36 -5.22
CA TYR A 131 2.07 41.68 -5.54
C TYR A 131 2.18 42.90 -6.45
N ALA A 132 1.32 42.98 -7.47
CA ALA A 132 1.25 44.15 -8.35
C ALA A 132 0.88 45.42 -7.54
N LEU A 133 -0.13 45.31 -6.68
CA LEU A 133 -0.53 46.42 -5.82
C LEU A 133 0.57 46.82 -4.84
N ALA A 134 1.30 45.85 -4.28
CA ALA A 134 2.44 46.13 -3.40
C ALA A 134 3.60 46.80 -4.13
N ALA A 135 3.83 46.49 -5.40
CA ALA A 135 4.82 47.20 -6.21
C ALA A 135 4.44 48.68 -6.38
N LEU A 136 3.17 48.98 -6.69
CA LEU A 136 2.65 50.35 -6.78
C LEU A 136 2.81 51.11 -5.46
N VAL A 137 2.47 50.46 -4.33
CA VAL A 137 2.64 51.06 -2.99
C VAL A 137 4.12 51.38 -2.73
N ARG A 138 5.05 50.48 -3.07
CA ARG A 138 6.49 50.72 -2.88
C ARG A 138 6.99 51.86 -3.77
N GLN A 139 6.59 51.86 -5.05
CA GLN A 139 6.96 52.90 -6.01
C GLN A 139 6.50 54.29 -5.56
N GLY A 140 5.28 54.41 -5.04
CA GLY A 140 4.75 55.67 -4.52
C GLY A 140 5.04 55.93 -3.04
N ASN A 141 6.01 55.21 -2.46
CA ASN A 141 6.42 55.33 -1.06
C ASN A 141 5.24 55.38 -0.06
N GLY A 142 4.30 54.46 -0.23
CA GLY A 142 3.11 54.33 0.62
C GLY A 142 1.85 55.02 0.10
N LYS A 143 1.93 55.76 -1.02
CA LYS A 143 0.78 56.37 -1.70
C LYS A 143 0.61 55.75 -3.08
N VAL A 144 -0.62 55.43 -3.46
CA VAL A 144 -0.94 54.98 -4.83
C VAL A 144 -1.77 56.07 -5.49
N ALA A 145 -1.21 56.76 -6.48
CA ALA A 145 -1.93 57.77 -7.24
C ALA A 145 -3.08 57.09 -8.01
N ASN A 146 -4.28 57.68 -7.95
CA ASN A 146 -5.49 57.15 -8.59
C ASN A 146 -5.70 55.63 -8.33
N PHE A 147 -5.65 55.22 -7.05
CA PHE A 147 -5.87 53.82 -6.67
C PHE A 147 -7.20 53.27 -7.21
N GLU A 148 -8.27 54.08 -7.21
CA GLU A 148 -9.59 53.68 -7.71
C GLU A 148 -9.55 53.26 -9.17
N GLY A 149 -9.07 54.13 -10.06
CA GLY A 149 -8.97 53.82 -11.49
C GLY A 149 -8.03 52.64 -11.76
N THR A 150 -6.85 52.65 -11.14
CA THR A 150 -5.85 51.59 -11.34
C THR A 150 -6.37 50.23 -10.87
N ALA A 151 -6.96 50.16 -9.68
CA ALA A 151 -7.49 48.91 -9.16
C ALA A 151 -8.71 48.41 -9.94
N GLN A 152 -9.56 49.31 -10.43
CA GLN A 152 -10.70 48.95 -11.27
C GLN A 152 -10.26 48.33 -12.60
N GLU A 153 -9.20 48.85 -13.20
CA GLU A 153 -8.58 48.27 -14.41
C GLU A 153 -7.92 46.93 -14.09
N MET A 154 -7.16 46.84 -12.99
CA MET A 154 -6.53 45.59 -12.54
C MET A 154 -7.56 44.47 -12.35
N LEU A 155 -8.73 44.75 -11.77
CA LEU A 155 -9.77 43.73 -11.54
C LEU A 155 -10.22 43.02 -12.83
N GLN A 156 -10.12 43.67 -13.99
CA GLN A 156 -10.44 43.05 -15.29
C GLN A 156 -9.45 41.93 -15.66
N PHE A 157 -8.21 42.03 -15.18
CA PHE A 157 -7.15 41.06 -15.43
C PHE A 157 -7.04 39.98 -14.36
N TYR A 158 -7.78 40.09 -13.25
CA TYR A 158 -7.75 39.14 -12.14
C TYR A 158 -9.13 38.50 -11.90
N PRO A 159 -9.61 37.62 -12.80
CA PRO A 159 -10.81 36.82 -12.54
C PRO A 159 -10.65 36.06 -11.21
N GLY A 160 -11.66 36.16 -10.34
CA GLY A 160 -11.65 35.62 -8.98
C GLY A 160 -11.32 36.65 -7.88
N ALA A 161 -10.74 37.80 -8.22
CA ALA A 161 -10.61 38.93 -7.31
C ALA A 161 -11.93 39.73 -7.29
N ALA A 162 -12.62 39.73 -6.15
CA ALA A 162 -13.86 40.48 -5.97
C ALA A 162 -13.62 41.94 -5.52
N ALA A 163 -12.49 42.21 -4.86
CA ALA A 163 -12.08 43.56 -4.51
C ALA A 163 -10.58 43.64 -4.20
N LEU A 164 -9.97 44.79 -4.45
CA LEU A 164 -8.62 45.13 -4.02
C LEU A 164 -8.66 46.21 -2.94
N ARG A 165 -7.79 46.13 -1.94
CA ARG A 165 -7.79 47.08 -0.81
C ARG A 165 -6.39 47.42 -0.33
N LEU A 166 -6.25 48.65 0.16
CA LEU A 166 -5.07 49.14 0.85
C LEU A 166 -5.37 49.29 2.34
N ALA A 167 -4.49 48.75 3.18
CA ALA A 167 -4.62 48.79 4.61
C ALA A 167 -3.35 49.33 5.30
N PRO A 168 -3.03 50.63 5.15
CA PRO A 168 -1.91 51.26 5.86
C PRO A 168 -2.09 51.11 7.38
N GLY A 169 -1.01 50.80 8.10
CA GLY A 169 -1.03 50.51 9.54
C GLY A 169 -1.83 49.27 9.94
N GLY A 170 -2.37 48.51 8.98
CA GLY A 170 -3.31 47.42 9.24
C GLY A 170 -4.77 47.83 9.18
N VAL A 171 -5.10 49.12 8.99
CA VAL A 171 -6.48 49.61 8.89
C VAL A 171 -6.87 49.76 7.44
N VAL A 172 -7.95 49.13 7.00
CA VAL A 172 -8.43 49.21 5.61
C VAL A 172 -8.92 50.64 5.32
N MET A 173 -8.20 51.38 4.48
CA MET A 173 -8.52 52.78 4.15
C MET A 173 -9.18 52.93 2.79
N GLN A 174 -8.86 52.05 1.84
CA GLN A 174 -9.37 52.12 0.47
C GLN A 174 -9.76 50.73 -0.01
N ALA A 175 -10.87 50.64 -0.75
CA ALA A 175 -11.38 49.41 -1.32
C ALA A 175 -12.02 49.68 -2.70
N VAL A 176 -11.73 48.82 -3.67
CA VAL A 176 -12.24 48.91 -5.03
C VAL A 176 -12.76 47.54 -5.47
N PRO A 177 -14.02 47.44 -5.96
CA PRO A 177 -15.01 48.51 -5.97
C PRO A 177 -15.46 48.87 -4.54
N LEU A 178 -15.81 50.13 -4.30
CA LEU A 178 -16.32 50.56 -2.99
C LEU A 178 -17.72 49.97 -2.71
N LYS A 179 -18.55 49.89 -3.76
CA LYS A 179 -19.92 49.37 -3.68
C LYS A 179 -19.92 47.93 -3.15
N GLY A 180 -20.58 47.69 -2.01
CA GLY A 180 -20.64 46.38 -1.35
C GLY A 180 -19.40 46.03 -0.54
N ASN A 181 -18.42 46.94 -0.41
CA ASN A 181 -17.21 46.81 0.40
C ASN A 181 -17.08 47.89 1.49
N GLU A 182 -18.07 48.77 1.64
CA GLU A 182 -18.06 49.95 2.51
C GLU A 182 -17.82 49.58 3.98
N LYS A 183 -18.44 48.49 4.46
CA LYS A 183 -18.28 48.03 5.85
C LYS A 183 -16.88 47.52 6.18
N ALA A 184 -16.01 47.30 5.18
CA ALA A 184 -14.61 46.99 5.44
C ALA A 184 -13.74 48.23 5.62
N ILE A 185 -14.18 49.41 5.19
CA ILE A 185 -13.43 50.65 5.41
C ILE A 185 -13.37 50.94 6.91
N GLY A 186 -12.19 51.29 7.42
CA GLY A 186 -11.92 51.53 8.84
C GLY A 186 -11.71 50.26 9.67
N HIS A 187 -11.81 49.06 9.07
CA HIS A 187 -11.57 47.82 9.80
C HIS A 187 -10.08 47.61 10.06
N ASP A 188 -9.71 47.49 11.34
CA ASP A 188 -8.35 47.15 11.77
C ASP A 188 -8.13 45.64 11.75
N LEU A 189 -7.24 45.22 10.84
CA LEU A 189 -6.91 43.82 10.59
C LEU A 189 -6.04 43.19 11.67
N LEU A 190 -5.36 43.99 12.49
CA LEU A 190 -4.50 43.54 13.58
C LEU A 190 -5.27 43.50 14.91
N ALA A 191 -6.26 44.37 15.08
CA ALA A 191 -7.08 44.45 16.29
C ALA A 191 -8.26 43.47 16.35
N ASP A 192 -8.68 42.83 15.24
CA ASP A 192 -9.79 41.87 15.25
C ASP A 192 -9.37 40.49 15.78
N PRO A 193 -9.73 40.10 17.03
CA PRO A 193 -9.28 38.85 17.63
C PRO A 193 -9.81 37.59 16.91
N LYS A 194 -10.85 37.72 16.09
CA LYS A 194 -11.41 36.59 15.33
C LYS A 194 -10.67 36.35 14.01
N ARG A 195 -9.87 37.32 13.52
CA ARG A 195 -9.36 37.34 12.13
C ARG A 195 -7.95 37.90 11.97
N ASN A 196 -7.27 38.19 13.08
CA ASN A 196 -5.94 38.80 13.09
C ASN A 196 -4.80 37.77 13.00
N LYS A 197 -5.04 36.48 13.26
CA LYS A 197 -3.97 35.45 13.26
C LYS A 197 -3.19 35.42 11.94
N GLU A 198 -3.88 35.35 10.81
CA GLU A 198 -3.22 35.37 9.50
C GLU A 198 -2.61 36.74 9.17
N ALA A 199 -3.12 37.83 9.75
CA ALA A 199 -2.56 39.17 9.57
C ALA A 199 -1.24 39.34 10.35
N PHE A 200 -1.18 38.86 11.60
CA PHE A 200 0.07 38.78 12.36
C PHE A 200 1.08 37.87 11.68
N LEU A 201 0.65 36.67 11.25
CA LEU A 201 1.51 35.74 10.52
C LEU A 201 2.08 36.37 9.25
N ALA A 202 1.27 37.09 8.47
CA ALA A 202 1.75 37.83 7.31
C ALA A 202 2.81 38.86 7.72
N ARG A 203 2.49 39.72 8.70
CA ARG A 203 3.39 40.77 9.18
C ARG A 203 4.72 40.23 9.68
N GLU A 204 4.72 39.11 10.40
CA GLU A 204 5.92 38.51 10.98
C GLU A 204 6.76 37.78 9.93
N THR A 205 6.13 37.05 9.02
CA THR A 205 6.85 36.23 8.02
C THR A 205 7.24 37.02 6.77
N GLY A 206 6.63 38.18 6.53
CA GLY A 206 6.78 38.95 5.30
C GLY A 206 6.16 38.27 4.07
N ARG A 207 5.36 37.21 4.26
CA ARG A 207 4.77 36.41 3.18
C ARG A 207 3.28 36.68 3.04
N LEU A 208 2.78 36.43 1.83
CA LEU A 208 1.34 36.42 1.56
C LEU A 208 0.67 35.34 2.42
N THR A 209 -0.41 35.71 3.12
CA THR A 209 -1.27 34.77 3.84
C THR A 209 -2.68 34.79 3.26
N LEU A 210 -3.37 33.66 3.35
CA LEU A 210 -4.78 33.54 2.98
C LEU A 210 -5.61 33.22 4.23
N ALA A 211 -6.58 34.08 4.52
CA ALA A 211 -7.52 33.87 5.61
C ALA A 211 -8.90 33.49 5.06
N GLY A 212 -9.53 32.49 5.68
CA GLY A 212 -10.88 32.02 5.31
C GLY A 212 -10.91 30.79 4.40
N PRO A 213 -12.11 30.38 3.96
CA PRO A 213 -13.31 31.20 3.90
C PRO A 213 -14.02 31.40 5.24
N PHE A 214 -14.51 32.62 5.47
CA PHE A 214 -15.34 33.01 6.61
C PHE A 214 -16.43 34.00 6.16
N THR A 215 -17.39 34.28 7.06
CA THR A 215 -18.45 35.26 6.76
C THR A 215 -17.86 36.67 6.75
N LEU A 216 -17.91 37.36 5.62
CA LEU A 216 -17.36 38.71 5.46
C LEU A 216 -18.15 39.75 6.25
N LEU A 217 -17.53 40.89 6.61
CA LEU A 217 -18.25 42.01 7.27
C LEU A 217 -19.38 42.56 6.40
N GLN A 218 -19.22 42.46 5.08
CA GLN A 218 -20.20 42.90 4.09
C GLN A 218 -21.28 41.86 3.82
N GLY A 219 -21.17 40.67 4.43
CA GLY A 219 -22.01 39.51 4.14
C GLY A 219 -21.45 38.63 3.04
N GLY A 220 -21.96 37.39 3.02
CA GLY A 220 -21.48 36.33 2.13
C GLY A 220 -20.23 35.60 2.66
N LEU A 221 -19.88 34.51 1.98
CA LEU A 221 -18.70 33.70 2.28
C LEU A 221 -17.53 34.18 1.41
N GLY A 222 -16.37 34.41 2.03
CA GLY A 222 -15.21 34.89 1.30
C GLY A 222 -13.89 34.58 1.99
N ALA A 223 -12.82 34.68 1.22
CA ALA A 223 -11.45 34.60 1.71
C ALA A 223 -10.70 35.90 1.41
N VAL A 224 -9.67 36.20 2.19
CA VAL A 224 -8.87 37.41 2.04
C VAL A 224 -7.40 37.05 1.95
N GLY A 225 -6.77 37.38 0.83
CA GLY A 225 -5.32 37.34 0.67
C GLY A 225 -4.70 38.63 1.23
N ARG A 226 -3.67 38.51 2.07
CA ARG A 226 -2.98 39.64 2.71
C ARG A 226 -1.49 39.56 2.46
N LEU A 227 -0.95 40.52 1.71
CA LEU A 227 0.48 40.67 1.50
C LEU A 227 0.98 41.86 2.33
N PRO A 228 1.93 41.65 3.27
CA PRO A 228 2.51 42.74 4.04
C PRO A 228 3.43 43.56 3.14
N VAL A 229 3.39 44.88 3.30
CA VAL A 229 4.28 45.80 2.61
C VAL A 229 5.14 46.52 3.63
N PHE A 230 6.44 46.54 3.36
CA PHE A 230 7.43 47.26 4.13
C PHE A 230 8.09 48.31 3.25
N LEU A 231 8.36 49.48 3.80
CA LEU A 231 8.98 50.63 3.12
C LEU A 231 10.31 50.99 3.82
N GLY A 232 11.17 51.74 3.12
CA GLY A 232 12.52 52.07 3.57
C GLY A 232 13.56 51.01 3.18
N GLU A 233 14.84 51.38 3.26
CA GLU A 233 15.95 50.53 2.82
C GLU A 233 16.52 49.68 3.96
N SER A 234 16.73 50.26 5.14
CA SER A 234 17.09 49.54 6.37
C SER A 234 17.04 50.45 7.62
N PRO A 235 16.27 50.09 8.66
CA PRO A 235 15.37 48.95 8.72
C PRO A 235 14.11 49.18 7.86
N ARG A 236 13.61 48.12 7.24
CA ARG A 236 12.33 48.15 6.54
C ARG A 236 11.20 48.28 7.56
N VAL A 237 10.40 49.33 7.46
CA VAL A 237 9.29 49.61 8.38
C VAL A 237 7.99 49.07 7.78
N PHE A 238 7.20 48.38 8.60
CA PHE A 238 5.89 47.89 8.18
C PHE A 238 4.97 49.08 7.85
N TRP A 239 4.56 49.17 6.58
CA TRP A 239 3.63 50.20 6.13
C TRP A 239 2.18 49.76 6.30
N GLY A 240 1.87 48.48 6.09
CA GLY A 240 0.50 47.98 6.07
C GLY A 240 0.35 46.74 5.19
N PHE A 241 -0.89 46.47 4.77
CA PHE A 241 -1.19 45.36 3.86
C PHE A 241 -1.75 45.86 2.53
N THR A 242 -1.41 45.12 1.48
CA THR A 242 -2.22 45.06 0.26
C THR A 242 -3.07 43.80 0.36
N THR A 243 -4.36 43.90 0.01
CA THR A 243 -5.27 42.76 0.18
C THR A 243 -6.14 42.57 -1.04
N VAL A 244 -6.46 41.30 -1.30
CA VAL A 244 -7.48 40.91 -2.27
C VAL A 244 -8.61 40.19 -1.53
N LEU A 245 -9.84 40.53 -1.88
CA LEU A 245 -11.03 39.83 -1.46
C LEU A 245 -11.41 38.79 -2.52
N ILE A 246 -11.66 37.57 -2.10
CA ILE A 246 -12.17 36.48 -2.93
C ILE A 246 -13.55 36.11 -2.40
N ARG A 247 -14.56 35.99 -3.25
CA ARG A 247 -15.94 35.61 -2.87
C ARG A 247 -16.26 34.20 -3.36
N PHE A 248 -17.03 33.48 -2.55
CA PHE A 248 -17.57 32.17 -2.89
C PHE A 248 -19.09 32.29 -3.08
N PRO A 249 -19.67 31.69 -4.15
CA PRO A 249 -19.04 30.71 -5.05
C PRO A 249 -18.34 31.28 -6.29
N GLU A 250 -18.24 32.61 -6.44
CA GLU A 250 -17.81 33.29 -7.67
C GLU A 250 -16.42 32.87 -8.15
N VAL A 251 -15.44 32.74 -7.24
CA VAL A 251 -14.08 32.26 -7.58
C VAL A 251 -14.06 30.82 -8.12
N LEU A 252 -15.13 30.05 -7.93
CA LEU A 252 -15.24 28.66 -8.36
C LEU A 252 -15.93 28.50 -9.72
N GLU A 253 -16.37 29.58 -10.35
CA GLU A 253 -17.13 29.52 -11.62
C GLU A 253 -16.31 28.88 -12.74
N ASP A 254 -15.03 29.21 -12.85
CA ASP A 254 -14.10 28.64 -13.84
C ASP A 254 -13.92 27.12 -13.67
N ALA A 255 -14.01 26.65 -12.42
CA ALA A 255 -13.93 25.23 -12.12
C ALA A 255 -15.21 24.47 -12.55
N ARG A 256 -16.27 25.17 -12.98
CA ARG A 256 -17.51 24.61 -13.54
C ARG A 256 -18.11 23.48 -12.69
N LEU A 257 -17.99 23.59 -11.36
CA LEU A 257 -18.46 22.56 -10.43
C LEU A 257 -19.97 22.28 -10.58
N SER A 258 -20.74 23.29 -11.01
CA SER A 258 -22.18 23.16 -11.32
C SER A 258 -22.50 22.21 -12.49
N GLN A 259 -21.51 21.85 -13.31
CA GLN A 259 -21.68 20.86 -14.39
C GLN A 259 -21.53 19.43 -13.89
N LEU A 260 -20.81 19.20 -12.77
CA LEU A 260 -20.57 17.86 -12.22
C LEU A 260 -21.88 17.11 -11.94
N PRO A 261 -22.89 17.70 -11.27
CA PRO A 261 -24.17 17.01 -11.05
C PRO A 261 -24.92 16.68 -12.34
N LYS A 262 -24.81 17.54 -13.37
CA LYS A 262 -25.44 17.31 -14.68
C LYS A 262 -24.81 16.13 -15.42
N MET A 263 -23.52 15.89 -15.17
CA MET A 263 -22.79 14.73 -15.66
C MET A 263 -22.98 13.49 -14.77
N GLY A 264 -23.80 13.57 -13.73
CA GLY A 264 -24.06 12.46 -12.79
C GLY A 264 -22.99 12.30 -11.71
N PHE A 265 -22.21 13.35 -11.38
CA PHE A 265 -21.24 13.33 -10.29
C PHE A 265 -21.69 14.20 -9.11
N ALA A 266 -21.53 13.67 -7.90
CA ALA A 266 -21.59 14.43 -6.66
C ALA A 266 -20.18 14.94 -6.30
N TYR A 267 -20.11 16.11 -5.67
CA TYR A 267 -18.84 16.68 -5.19
C TYR A 267 -19.03 17.39 -3.86
N GLU A 268 -17.92 17.50 -3.11
CA GLU A 268 -17.84 18.29 -1.89
C GLU A 268 -16.46 18.96 -1.80
N LEU A 269 -16.47 20.30 -1.74
CA LEU A 269 -15.31 21.12 -1.46
C LEU A 269 -15.34 21.51 0.03
N TRP A 270 -14.29 21.15 0.76
CA TRP A 270 -14.21 21.35 2.20
C TRP A 270 -12.78 21.70 2.62
N ARG A 271 -12.65 22.23 3.83
CA ARG A 271 -11.36 22.42 4.51
C ARG A 271 -11.45 22.04 5.99
N ILE A 272 -10.30 21.91 6.64
CA ILE A 272 -10.22 21.87 8.10
C ILE A 272 -10.04 23.31 8.58
N HIS A 273 -10.91 23.78 9.48
CA HIS A 273 -10.75 25.10 10.07
C HIS A 273 -9.49 25.12 10.93
N PRO A 274 -8.55 26.05 10.73
CA PRO A 274 -7.25 26.04 11.42
C PRO A 274 -7.41 26.20 12.95
N ASP A 275 -8.41 26.97 13.39
CA ASP A 275 -8.63 27.21 14.83
C ASP A 275 -9.44 26.12 15.55
N SER A 276 -10.50 25.59 14.94
CA SER A 276 -11.38 24.61 15.60
C SER A 276 -11.02 23.16 15.29
N GLY A 277 -10.24 22.92 14.23
CA GLY A 277 -9.98 21.58 13.72
C GLY A 277 -11.20 20.90 13.07
N GLU A 278 -12.32 21.61 12.97
CA GLU A 278 -13.56 21.06 12.41
C GLU A 278 -13.59 21.16 10.89
N ARG A 279 -14.33 20.23 10.27
CA ARG A 279 -14.54 20.23 8.82
C ARG A 279 -15.55 21.32 8.44
N GLN A 280 -15.08 22.30 7.67
CA GLN A 280 -15.91 23.35 7.10
C GLN A 280 -16.21 23.04 5.63
N THR A 281 -17.49 22.92 5.28
CA THR A 281 -17.93 22.71 3.90
C THR A 281 -18.06 24.06 3.19
N ILE A 282 -17.45 24.19 2.02
CA ILE A 282 -17.42 25.41 1.19
C ILE A 282 -18.48 25.32 0.09
N SER A 283 -18.56 24.18 -0.59
CA SER A 283 -19.56 23.92 -1.63
C SER A 283 -19.84 22.43 -1.73
N ILE A 284 -21.08 22.05 -1.97
CA ILE A 284 -21.50 20.66 -2.10
C ILE A 284 -22.62 20.56 -3.15
N ALA A 285 -22.57 19.50 -3.96
CA ALA A 285 -23.70 19.11 -4.78
C ALA A 285 -23.86 17.59 -4.78
N GLY A 286 -25.10 17.14 -4.54
CA GLY A 286 -25.43 15.74 -4.29
C GLY A 286 -25.60 15.45 -2.78
N ALA A 287 -26.33 14.39 -2.44
CA ALA A 287 -26.61 14.05 -1.05
C ALA A 287 -25.32 13.64 -0.30
N SER A 288 -25.03 14.27 0.85
CA SER A 288 -23.86 13.97 1.69
C SER A 288 -23.72 12.45 2.01
N ALA A 289 -24.84 11.72 2.08
CA ALA A 289 -24.87 10.28 2.29
C ALA A 289 -24.29 9.42 1.13
N SER A 290 -24.06 9.98 -0.07
CA SER A 290 -23.39 9.27 -1.19
C SER A 290 -21.86 9.45 -1.22
N LEU A 291 -21.30 10.38 -0.44
CA LEU A 291 -19.86 10.68 -0.39
C LEU A 291 -19.09 9.82 0.64
N ILE A 292 -19.80 8.93 1.36
CA ILE A 292 -19.30 8.12 2.50
C ILE A 292 -18.07 7.26 2.16
N ARG A 293 -17.69 7.10 0.89
CA ARG A 293 -16.52 6.30 0.46
C ARG A 293 -15.31 7.09 -0.02
N CYS A 294 -15.39 8.41 -0.08
CA CYS A 294 -14.36 9.18 -0.73
C CYS A 294 -13.43 9.82 0.33
N THR A 295 -12.35 9.12 0.68
CA THR A 295 -11.31 9.61 1.60
C THR A 295 -10.36 10.55 0.86
N GLY A 296 -10.75 11.83 0.72
CA GLY A 296 -9.91 12.89 0.13
C GLY A 296 -10.70 13.91 -0.70
N PRO A 297 -10.05 14.94 -1.29
CA PRO A 297 -10.69 15.80 -2.29
C PRO A 297 -11.13 14.91 -3.47
N SER A 298 -12.44 14.72 -3.62
CA SER A 298 -12.97 13.66 -4.47
C SER A 298 -14.31 14.04 -5.09
N ILE A 299 -14.43 13.72 -6.38
CA ILE A 299 -15.65 13.82 -7.17
C ILE A 299 -16.13 12.38 -7.36
N CYS A 300 -17.36 12.09 -6.93
CA CYS A 300 -17.85 10.72 -6.85
C CYS A 300 -19.09 10.56 -7.74
N PRO A 301 -19.16 9.53 -8.61
CA PRO A 301 -20.34 9.30 -9.43
C PRO A 301 -21.57 9.05 -8.55
N MET A 302 -22.71 9.60 -8.94
CA MET A 302 -24.00 9.37 -8.30
C MET A 302 -24.46 7.94 -8.62
N ALA A 303 -24.25 7.01 -7.69
CA ALA A 303 -24.75 5.65 -7.86
C ALA A 303 -26.29 5.60 -7.70
N PRO A 304 -27.03 4.99 -8.64
CA PRO A 304 -28.48 4.79 -8.50
C PRO A 304 -28.81 3.88 -7.31
N ASP A 305 -29.94 4.14 -6.64
CA ASP A 305 -30.36 3.52 -5.37
C ASP A 305 -30.43 1.98 -5.37
N ALA A 306 -30.38 1.33 -6.54
CA ALA A 306 -30.40 -0.12 -6.68
C ALA A 306 -29.09 -0.80 -6.23
N GLU A 307 -27.92 -0.19 -6.46
CA GLU A 307 -26.62 -0.77 -6.03
C GLU A 307 -26.35 -0.63 -4.53
N ARG A 308 -27.06 0.29 -3.85
CA ARG A 308 -26.96 0.53 -2.38
C ARG A 308 -27.35 -0.67 -1.52
N ARG A 309 -28.14 -1.60 -2.07
CA ARG A 309 -28.59 -2.82 -1.38
C ARG A 309 -27.67 -4.03 -1.63
N ALA A 310 -27.03 -4.12 -2.79
CA ALA A 310 -26.16 -5.25 -3.15
C ALA A 310 -24.77 -5.14 -2.48
N ALA A 311 -24.16 -3.96 -2.49
CA ALA A 311 -22.81 -3.76 -1.94
C ALA A 311 -22.71 -3.94 -0.40
N ARG A 312 -23.80 -3.66 0.33
CA ARG A 312 -23.86 -3.84 1.79
C ARG A 312 -24.00 -5.31 2.22
N ARG A 313 -24.50 -6.21 1.35
CA ARG A 313 -24.66 -7.64 1.67
C ARG A 313 -23.45 -8.50 1.29
N LEU A 314 -22.75 -8.18 0.20
CA LEU A 314 -21.67 -9.02 -0.31
C LEU A 314 -20.27 -8.73 0.28
N GLY A 315 -19.97 -7.49 0.71
CA GLY A 315 -18.60 -7.13 1.10
C GLY A 315 -18.11 -7.62 2.47
N ARG A 316 -19.02 -7.99 3.39
CA ARG A 316 -18.67 -8.23 4.81
C ARG A 316 -18.58 -9.71 5.19
N SER A 317 -19.27 -10.60 4.47
CA SER A 317 -19.27 -12.04 4.78
C SER A 317 -18.18 -12.82 4.04
N TYR A 318 -17.91 -12.53 2.77
CA TYR A 318 -16.89 -13.26 2.00
C TYR A 318 -15.45 -12.97 2.47
N GLY A 319 -15.17 -11.74 2.92
CA GLY A 319 -13.84 -11.37 3.41
C GLY A 319 -13.46 -12.00 4.75
N LEU A 320 -14.42 -12.33 5.62
CA LEU A 320 -14.15 -12.96 6.91
C LEU A 320 -13.97 -14.48 6.77
N ALA A 321 -14.80 -15.13 5.95
CA ALA A 321 -14.67 -16.55 5.64
C ALA A 321 -13.33 -16.86 4.95
N PHE A 322 -12.90 -16.03 4.00
CA PHE A 322 -11.61 -16.19 3.32
C PHE A 322 -10.42 -16.05 4.29
N LYS A 323 -10.48 -15.10 5.25
CA LYS A 323 -9.44 -14.94 6.27
C LYS A 323 -9.34 -16.14 7.21
N ILE A 324 -10.47 -16.71 7.62
CA ILE A 324 -10.49 -17.91 8.47
C ILE A 324 -9.96 -19.11 7.69
N ALA A 325 -10.36 -19.28 6.42
CA ALA A 325 -9.87 -20.36 5.58
C ALA A 325 -8.34 -20.31 5.40
N LEU A 326 -7.78 -19.12 5.19
CA LEU A 326 -6.34 -18.92 5.01
C LEU A 326 -5.55 -19.14 6.33
N ALA A 327 -6.12 -18.75 7.47
CA ALA A 327 -5.55 -19.05 8.78
C ALA A 327 -5.54 -20.55 9.09
N LEU A 328 -6.63 -21.25 8.78
CA LEU A 328 -6.74 -22.70 8.96
C LEU A 328 -5.78 -23.46 8.03
N SER A 329 -5.66 -23.05 6.76
CA SER A 329 -4.72 -23.68 5.83
C SER A 329 -3.27 -23.50 6.29
N PHE A 330 -2.91 -22.33 6.82
CA PHE A 330 -1.57 -22.08 7.34
C PHE A 330 -1.28 -22.93 8.60
N SER A 331 -2.26 -23.04 9.51
CA SER A 331 -2.13 -23.88 10.71
C SER A 331 -1.97 -25.36 10.36
N LEU A 332 -2.71 -25.86 9.36
CA LEU A 332 -2.59 -27.24 8.88
C LEU A 332 -1.23 -27.50 8.22
N LEU A 333 -0.74 -26.56 7.42
CA LEU A 333 0.59 -26.65 6.80
C LEU A 333 1.68 -26.74 7.87
N LEU A 334 1.61 -25.90 8.91
CA LEU A 334 2.62 -25.88 9.98
C LEU A 334 2.62 -27.17 10.81
N ALA A 335 1.45 -27.73 11.08
CA ALA A 335 1.30 -29.04 11.73
C ALA A 335 1.85 -30.18 10.85
N TYR A 336 1.62 -30.11 9.54
CA TYR A 336 2.16 -31.09 8.59
C TYR A 336 3.70 -31.04 8.52
N LEU A 337 4.28 -29.83 8.50
CA LEU A 337 5.74 -29.65 8.51
C LEU A 337 6.37 -30.18 9.80
N THR A 338 5.76 -29.93 10.96
CA THR A 338 6.27 -30.47 12.23
C THR A 338 6.17 -32.00 12.27
N LYS A 339 5.10 -32.60 11.75
CA LYS A 339 5.01 -34.06 11.59
C LYS A 339 6.15 -34.60 10.72
N LEU A 340 6.39 -33.98 9.56
CA LEU A 340 7.43 -34.42 8.62
C LEU A 340 8.83 -34.34 9.23
N LEU A 341 9.11 -33.31 10.03
CA LEU A 341 10.37 -33.19 10.78
C LEU A 341 10.53 -34.29 11.85
N VAL A 342 9.45 -34.65 12.55
CA VAL A 342 9.47 -35.73 13.55
C VAL A 342 9.70 -37.08 12.87
N ASP A 343 9.02 -37.35 11.76
CA ASP A 343 9.19 -38.61 11.02
C ASP A 343 10.62 -38.73 10.50
N LEU A 344 11.21 -37.66 9.95
CA LEU A 344 12.62 -37.64 9.52
C LEU A 344 13.60 -37.93 10.66
N ARG A 345 13.35 -37.40 11.87
CA ARG A 345 14.19 -37.70 13.05
C ARG A 345 14.11 -39.18 13.43
N ARG A 346 12.90 -39.76 13.44
CA ARG A 346 12.72 -41.19 13.72
C ARG A 346 13.45 -42.05 12.71
N TYR A 347 13.35 -41.74 11.41
CA TYR A 347 14.09 -42.46 10.37
C TYR A 347 15.61 -42.40 10.55
N LYS A 348 16.15 -41.28 11.05
CA LYS A 348 17.59 -41.15 11.32
C LYS A 348 18.03 -42.09 12.45
N GLU A 349 17.31 -42.08 13.57
CA GLU A 349 17.60 -42.97 14.72
C GLU A 349 17.51 -44.46 14.32
N ASP A 350 16.51 -44.81 13.53
CA ASP A 350 16.30 -46.16 12.99
C ASP A 350 17.39 -46.60 11.99
N LEU A 351 18.05 -45.65 11.33
CA LEU A 351 19.14 -45.93 10.42
C LEU A 351 20.46 -46.11 11.18
N GLU A 352 20.74 -45.26 12.16
CA GLU A 352 21.93 -45.34 13.01
C GLU A 352 22.00 -46.68 13.75
N THR A 353 20.88 -47.12 14.31
CA THR A 353 20.78 -48.44 14.97
C THR A 353 21.05 -49.61 14.01
N ARG A 354 20.54 -49.55 12.77
CA ARG A 354 20.80 -50.56 11.73
C ARG A 354 22.27 -50.56 11.28
N VAL A 355 22.88 -49.39 11.13
CA VAL A 355 24.30 -49.25 10.78
C VAL A 355 25.15 -49.84 11.91
N GLU A 356 24.92 -49.48 13.16
CA GLU A 356 25.67 -50.03 14.30
C GLU A 356 25.57 -51.56 14.38
N GLN A 357 24.37 -52.13 14.19
CA GLN A 357 24.20 -53.58 14.17
C GLN A 357 25.02 -54.25 13.07
N ARG A 358 25.02 -53.69 11.85
CA ARG A 358 25.80 -54.21 10.72
C ARG A 358 27.30 -54.07 10.95
N THR A 359 27.75 -52.94 11.48
CA THR A 359 29.17 -52.71 11.81
C THR A 359 29.68 -53.70 12.86
N ARG A 360 28.86 -54.03 13.88
CA ARG A 360 29.18 -55.07 14.87
C ARG A 360 29.21 -56.48 14.29
N GLN A 361 28.30 -56.80 13.35
CA GLN A 361 28.32 -58.09 12.66
C GLN A 361 29.57 -58.25 11.77
N LEU A 362 29.94 -57.19 11.03
CA LEU A 362 31.12 -57.17 10.18
C LEU A 362 32.40 -57.31 11.01
N SER A 363 32.56 -56.55 12.09
CA SER A 363 33.76 -56.62 12.94
C SER A 363 33.93 -57.98 13.62
N THR A 364 32.83 -58.60 14.08
CA THR A 364 32.90 -59.96 14.67
C THR A 364 33.22 -61.02 13.62
N SER A 365 32.75 -60.87 12.39
CA SER A 365 33.12 -61.76 11.29
C SER A 365 34.59 -61.57 10.86
N GLU A 366 35.09 -60.33 10.80
CA GLU A 366 36.50 -60.03 10.52
C GLU A 366 37.41 -60.60 11.59
N LEU A 367 37.08 -60.41 12.87
CA LEU A 367 37.88 -60.94 13.97
C LEU A 367 37.92 -62.48 13.95
N ARG A 368 36.78 -63.13 13.62
CA ARG A 368 36.73 -64.59 13.43
C ARG A 368 37.59 -65.03 12.26
N PHE A 369 37.51 -64.33 11.13
CA PHE A 369 38.30 -64.66 9.94
C PHE A 369 39.80 -64.50 10.21
N ARG A 370 40.19 -63.43 10.91
CA ARG A 370 41.58 -63.14 11.30
C ARG A 370 42.13 -64.16 12.31
N ASN A 371 41.33 -64.54 13.31
CA ASN A 371 41.72 -65.58 14.25
C ASN A 371 41.80 -66.97 13.58
N MET A 372 40.93 -67.26 12.61
CA MET A 372 41.01 -68.48 11.81
C MET A 372 42.26 -68.49 10.90
N SER A 373 42.61 -67.35 10.28
CA SER A 373 43.80 -67.25 9.44
C SER A 373 45.09 -67.39 10.23
N ASP A 374 45.17 -66.75 11.41
CA ASP A 374 46.36 -66.80 12.28
C ASP A 374 46.55 -68.20 12.90
N ALA A 375 45.46 -68.91 13.24
CA ALA A 375 45.54 -70.28 13.75
C ALA A 375 45.86 -71.32 12.67
N ALA A 376 45.52 -71.06 11.40
CA ALA A 376 45.75 -71.98 10.28
C ALA A 376 47.16 -71.85 9.66
N GLY A 377 47.92 -70.79 9.96
CA GLY A 377 49.27 -70.58 9.41
C GLY A 377 49.30 -70.62 7.87
N ALA A 378 48.19 -70.30 7.21
CA ALA A 378 47.97 -70.53 5.80
C ALA A 378 48.07 -69.22 4.99
N TYR A 379 48.94 -69.22 3.97
CA TYR A 379 49.06 -68.13 3.01
C TYR A 379 47.71 -67.86 2.31
N LEU A 380 47.15 -66.66 2.48
CA LEU A 380 45.91 -66.24 1.84
C LEU A 380 46.22 -65.59 0.48
N TRP A 381 45.53 -66.03 -0.58
CA TRP A 381 45.65 -65.46 -1.92
C TRP A 381 44.38 -64.67 -2.23
N GLU A 382 44.52 -63.39 -2.57
CA GLU A 382 43.40 -62.57 -3.04
C GLU A 382 43.43 -62.56 -4.57
N ILE A 383 42.40 -63.13 -5.20
CA ILE A 383 42.25 -63.12 -6.67
C ILE A 383 41.33 -61.95 -7.00
N ASN A 384 41.92 -60.85 -7.46
CA ASN A 384 41.16 -59.74 -8.04
C ASN A 384 40.96 -60.00 -9.55
N THR A 385 39.79 -59.62 -10.10
CA THR A 385 39.44 -59.85 -11.51
C THR A 385 40.31 -59.10 -12.52
N ASP A 386 41.16 -58.18 -12.05
CA ASP A 386 42.25 -57.57 -12.81
C ASP A 386 43.59 -57.95 -12.19
N MET A 387 44.39 -58.74 -12.92
CA MET A 387 45.55 -59.47 -12.42
C MET A 387 46.68 -58.59 -11.82
N VAL A 388 46.76 -58.53 -10.48
CA VAL A 388 48.01 -58.46 -9.68
C VAL A 388 47.77 -59.09 -8.31
N THR A 389 48.44 -60.21 -8.00
CA THR A 389 48.42 -60.83 -6.65
C THR A 389 49.42 -60.16 -5.71
N TYR A 390 48.98 -59.74 -4.53
CA TYR A 390 49.85 -59.28 -3.44
C TYR A 390 50.04 -60.39 -2.41
N VAL A 391 51.29 -60.64 -2.03
CA VAL A 391 51.67 -61.49 -0.89
C VAL A 391 52.34 -60.58 0.14
N SER A 392 51.72 -60.37 1.30
CA SER A 392 52.38 -59.73 2.43
C SER A 392 52.64 -60.76 3.51
N ASP A 393 53.88 -61.27 3.57
CA ASP A 393 54.41 -61.88 4.78
C ASP A 393 55.13 -60.78 5.58
N GLY A 394 54.91 -60.76 6.90
CA GLY A 394 55.32 -59.70 7.82
C GLY A 394 56.83 -59.51 7.98
N ARG A 395 57.68 -60.25 7.23
CA ARG A 395 59.14 -60.06 7.23
C ARG A 395 59.75 -60.38 5.85
N ARG A 396 59.94 -59.33 5.02
CA ARG A 396 60.80 -59.20 3.79
C ARG A 396 60.07 -59.13 2.42
N ARG A 397 60.62 -58.20 1.60
CA ARG A 397 60.26 -57.71 0.25
C ARG A 397 59.57 -58.69 -0.72
N SER A 398 58.47 -58.23 -1.30
CA SER A 398 57.72 -58.83 -2.40
C SER A 398 58.44 -58.71 -3.76
N ARG A 399 58.32 -59.73 -4.61
CA ARG A 399 58.88 -59.79 -5.97
C ARG A 399 57.76 -60.14 -6.95
N ALA A 400 57.53 -59.27 -7.94
CA ALA A 400 56.52 -59.49 -8.98
C ALA A 400 57.07 -60.41 -10.10
N ILE A 401 56.33 -61.45 -10.49
CA ILE A 401 56.68 -62.34 -11.61
C ILE A 401 55.62 -62.16 -12.71
N ARG A 402 56.03 -61.74 -13.92
CA ARG A 402 55.14 -61.71 -15.11
C ARG A 402 55.14 -63.09 -15.80
N PRO A 403 54.00 -63.60 -16.29
CA PRO A 403 53.98 -64.83 -17.06
C PRO A 403 54.36 -64.56 -18.52
N LYS A 404 55.42 -65.20 -19.02
CA LYS A 404 55.64 -65.43 -20.45
C LYS A 404 55.71 -66.94 -20.70
N THR A 405 54.76 -67.42 -21.52
CA THR A 405 54.81 -68.61 -22.40
C THR A 405 55.14 -70.00 -21.82
N CYS A 406 54.10 -70.86 -21.84
CA CYS A 406 54.02 -72.32 -22.06
C CYS A 406 55.06 -73.30 -21.47
N SER A 407 54.55 -74.25 -20.65
CA SER A 407 54.65 -75.69 -20.94
C SER A 407 53.68 -76.56 -20.09
N VAL A 408 52.80 -77.29 -20.81
CA VAL A 408 52.26 -78.68 -20.64
C VAL A 408 52.21 -79.27 -19.21
N ILE A 409 51.11 -79.86 -18.70
CA ILE A 409 50.81 -81.32 -18.77
C ILE A 409 49.37 -81.68 -18.26
N ARG A 410 48.65 -82.40 -19.12
CA ARG A 410 47.62 -83.49 -19.00
C ARG A 410 46.33 -83.41 -18.14
N ARG A 411 45.22 -83.51 -18.90
CA ARG A 411 43.90 -84.19 -18.72
C ARG A 411 43.74 -85.25 -17.60
N TRP A 412 42.58 -85.21 -16.93
CA TRP A 412 41.74 -86.39 -16.63
C TRP A 412 40.24 -86.05 -16.72
N ASN A 413 39.54 -86.67 -17.67
CA ASN A 413 38.08 -86.66 -17.83
C ASN A 413 37.51 -87.93 -17.20
N SER A 414 36.56 -87.84 -16.26
CA SER A 414 35.40 -88.76 -16.20
C SER A 414 34.41 -88.36 -15.09
N CYS A 415 33.22 -87.89 -15.47
CA CYS A 415 31.97 -88.23 -14.81
C CYS A 415 30.81 -87.87 -15.74
N ARG A 416 30.13 -88.89 -16.26
CA ARG A 416 29.04 -88.78 -17.23
C ARG A 416 27.76 -88.26 -16.57
N THR A 417 27.16 -87.32 -17.30
CA THR A 417 25.75 -86.94 -17.45
C THR A 417 24.67 -87.90 -16.90
N ARG A 418 23.80 -87.33 -16.06
CA ARG A 418 22.47 -87.82 -15.68
C ARG A 418 21.53 -87.75 -16.90
N THR A 419 20.87 -88.86 -17.23
CA THR A 419 19.69 -88.87 -18.12
C THR A 419 18.50 -89.44 -17.36
N PHE A 420 17.39 -88.70 -17.40
CA PHE A 420 16.11 -89.00 -16.75
C PHE A 420 15.28 -89.87 -17.71
N ARG A 421 14.72 -90.98 -17.21
CA ARG A 421 13.85 -91.92 -17.94
C ARG A 421 12.45 -91.34 -18.23
N PRO A 422 11.78 -91.76 -19.31
CA PRO A 422 10.33 -91.79 -19.40
C PRO A 422 9.75 -93.20 -19.07
N TRP A 423 8.50 -93.19 -18.61
CA TRP A 423 7.62 -94.32 -18.27
C TRP A 423 7.44 -95.40 -19.36
N ALA A 424 7.34 -96.68 -18.95
CA ALA A 424 6.34 -97.64 -19.45
C ALA A 424 6.30 -98.93 -18.60
N ARG A 425 5.07 -99.24 -18.14
CA ARG A 425 4.47 -100.49 -17.60
C ARG A 425 5.05 -101.16 -16.35
#